data_AF-A0A9N8ZEY9-F1
#
_entry.id   AF-A0A9N8ZEY9-F1
#
_cell.length_a   1.000
_cell.length_b   1.000
_cell.length_c   1.000
_cell.angle_alpha   90.00
_cell.angle_beta   90.00
_cell.angle_gamma   90.00
#
_symmetry.space_group_name_H-M   'P 1'
#
loop_
_entity.id
_entity.type
_entity.pdbx_description
1 polymer ?
#
loop_
_entity_poly.entity_id
_entity_poly.type
_entity_poly.pdbx_seq_one_letter_code
_entity_poly.pdbx_strand_id
1 'polypeptide(L)'
;MTDITFEITNKNFVEWFCSNGGILSSKIAFKDYSFENAGRGIVALEDIEEFNNLYKINQWFPLIICLMYESQSKDSLWKPYFDILPTEFNTPMFWNEDELEELIGTEKIGRDDTENSFNEYLLPFIQARLFREKGLSQMIATKKINKGEQIYNTYGDLCSSDLLRKYGFVDENNIHDIVEINGQFVVDNLSVEETNKKEKVELLLEEDILDDVFILDTSNNLPPDLIITVKVMMMNKVQFKVLKEMGKFPKPKMIPELKNPLIELLKKRLFEYRTSINSDEEILMNKNNISKKLKNAIMVRLSEKKILQNVIDFLVSWEPENVIDKKRSNKRIKVE
;
A
#
# COMPACT_ATOMS: atom_id res chain seq x y z
N MET A 1 -1.75 29.01 43.92
CA MET A 1 -1.80 27.97 44.95
C MET A 1 -2.01 26.66 44.22
N THR A 2 -1.04 25.76 44.26
CA THR A 2 -1.15 24.41 43.69
C THR A 2 -2.34 23.70 44.35
N ASP A 3 -3.18 23.07 43.53
CA ASP A 3 -4.35 22.34 44.02
C ASP A 3 -3.86 21.08 44.76
N ILE A 4 -3.88 21.13 46.10
CA ILE A 4 -3.40 20.07 47.00
C ILE A 4 -4.08 18.73 46.68
N THR A 5 -5.28 18.76 46.10
CA THR A 5 -6.04 17.56 45.68
C THR A 5 -5.42 16.87 44.47
N PHE A 6 -4.84 17.63 43.52
CA PHE A 6 -4.18 17.05 42.34
C PHE A 6 -2.90 16.30 42.73
N GLU A 7 -2.04 16.90 43.55
CA GLU A 7 -0.77 16.28 43.96
C GLU A 7 -0.97 14.94 44.69
N ILE A 8 -1.97 14.87 45.57
CA ILE A 8 -2.31 13.63 46.29
C ILE A 8 -2.87 12.58 45.32
N THR A 9 -3.75 12.98 44.40
CA THR A 9 -4.34 12.06 43.42
C THR A 9 -3.28 11.56 42.43
N ASN A 10 -2.36 12.44 42.03
CA ASN A 10 -1.23 12.13 41.17
C ASN A 10 -0.32 11.10 41.83
N LYS A 11 0.05 11.33 43.09
CA LYS A 11 0.88 10.38 43.84
C LYS A 11 0.24 8.99 43.94
N ASN A 12 -1.03 8.92 44.31
CA ASN A 12 -1.76 7.64 44.40
C ASN A 12 -1.85 6.92 43.05
N PHE A 13 -2.00 7.68 41.96
CA PHE A 13 -2.01 7.13 40.60
C PHE A 13 -0.65 6.54 40.21
N VAL A 14 0.45 7.26 40.47
CA VAL A 14 1.81 6.78 40.18
C VAL A 14 2.12 5.52 40.98
N GLU A 15 1.76 5.49 42.26
CA GLU A 15 1.95 4.31 43.12
C GLU A 15 1.15 3.10 42.61
N TRP A 16 -0.12 3.29 42.24
CA TRP A 16 -0.93 2.23 41.62
C TRP A 16 -0.35 1.77 40.29
N PHE A 17 0.09 2.69 39.43
CA PHE A 17 0.65 2.39 38.11
C PHE A 17 1.92 1.54 38.22
N CYS A 18 2.84 1.92 39.10
CA CYS A 18 4.05 1.14 39.35
C CYS A 18 3.77 -0.22 40.00
N SER A 19 2.76 -0.30 40.89
CA SER A 19 2.36 -1.55 41.51
C SER A 19 1.76 -2.57 40.52
N ASN A 20 1.33 -2.13 39.33
CA ASN A 20 0.81 -2.98 38.26
C ASN A 20 1.82 -3.22 37.12
N GLY A 21 3.12 -2.99 37.37
CA GLY A 21 4.20 -3.26 36.41
C GLY A 21 4.49 -2.12 35.44
N GLY A 22 3.85 -0.96 35.60
CA GLY A 22 4.16 0.24 34.84
C GLY A 22 5.49 0.88 35.25
N ILE A 23 6.28 1.33 34.28
CA ILE A 23 7.55 2.03 34.53
C ILE A 23 7.38 3.50 34.14
N LEU A 24 7.53 4.40 35.10
CA LEU A 24 7.54 5.84 34.85
C LEU A 24 8.98 6.35 34.94
N SER A 25 9.44 7.04 33.89
CA SER A 25 10.78 7.63 33.87
C SER A 25 10.89 8.72 34.94
N SER A 26 12.02 8.75 35.66
CA SER A 26 12.31 9.80 36.65
C SER A 26 12.45 11.20 36.02
N LYS A 27 12.56 11.28 34.68
CA LYS A 27 12.71 12.54 33.94
C LYS A 27 11.40 13.25 33.62
N ILE A 28 10.26 12.67 33.98
CA ILE A 28 8.93 13.23 33.67
C ILE A 28 8.01 13.24 34.88
N ALA A 29 7.09 14.20 34.93
CA ALA A 29 6.04 14.28 35.94
C ALA A 29 4.71 14.71 35.33
N PHE A 30 3.59 14.37 35.98
CA PHE A 30 2.28 14.92 35.62
C PHE A 30 2.13 16.32 36.23
N LYS A 31 1.66 17.28 35.43
CA LYS A 31 1.39 18.65 35.82
C LYS A 31 -0.05 19.03 35.44
N ASP A 32 -0.72 19.74 36.32
CA ASP A 32 -2.03 20.33 36.03
C ASP A 32 -1.85 21.73 35.43
N TYR A 33 -2.28 21.91 34.18
CA TYR A 33 -2.23 23.19 33.46
C TYR A 33 -3.59 23.91 33.45
N SER A 34 -4.53 23.55 34.32
CA SER A 34 -5.87 24.17 34.37
C SER A 34 -5.85 25.69 34.56
N PHE A 35 -4.79 26.23 35.17
CA PHE A 35 -4.57 27.68 35.31
C PHE A 35 -3.99 28.36 34.06
N GLU A 36 -3.51 27.57 33.11
CA GLU A 36 -2.95 27.99 31.83
C GLU A 36 -3.96 27.73 30.68
N ASN A 37 -5.26 27.57 31.00
CA ASN A 37 -6.34 27.17 30.08
C ASN A 37 -6.10 25.84 29.33
N ALA A 38 -5.26 24.97 29.87
CA ALA A 38 -5.00 23.64 29.35
C ALA A 38 -5.39 22.57 30.39
N GLY A 39 -5.47 21.30 29.98
CA GLY A 39 -5.80 20.20 30.89
C GLY A 39 -4.62 19.75 31.74
N ARG A 40 -4.60 18.48 32.14
CA ARG A 40 -3.43 17.86 32.78
C ARG A 40 -2.52 17.28 31.69
N GLY A 41 -1.22 17.44 31.85
CA GLY A 41 -0.22 16.96 30.90
C GLY A 41 1.03 16.41 31.59
N ILE A 42 2.01 16.00 30.81
CA ILE A 42 3.32 15.56 31.30
C ILE A 42 4.31 16.70 31.07
N VAL A 43 5.17 16.95 32.06
CA VAL A 43 6.26 17.92 32.01
C VAL A 43 7.59 17.19 32.14
N ALA A 44 8.59 17.61 31.38
CA ALA A 44 9.97 17.15 31.55
C ALA A 44 10.59 17.83 32.78
N LEU A 45 11.25 17.05 33.63
CA LEU A 45 11.98 17.52 34.81
C LEU A 45 13.45 17.78 34.54
N GLU A 46 13.98 17.23 33.45
CA GLU A 46 15.38 17.34 33.00
C GLU A 46 15.42 17.41 31.47
N ASP A 47 16.56 17.79 30.90
CA ASP A 47 16.79 17.70 29.45
C ASP A 47 16.72 16.23 29.00
N ILE A 48 15.82 15.98 28.05
CA ILE A 48 15.57 14.68 27.44
C ILE A 48 16.22 14.74 26.06
N GLU A 49 17.34 14.04 25.86
CA GLU A 49 17.97 13.91 24.53
C GLU A 49 16.99 13.28 23.52
N GLU A 50 17.20 13.51 22.23
CA GLU A 50 16.36 12.96 21.16
C GLU A 50 16.44 11.42 21.14
N PHE A 51 15.56 10.77 21.89
CA PHE A 51 15.49 9.32 22.01
C PHE A 51 14.92 8.70 20.73
N ASN A 52 15.76 7.99 19.97
CA ASN A 52 15.38 7.28 18.75
C ASN A 52 14.59 5.96 18.96
N ASN A 53 14.18 5.60 20.18
CA ASN A 53 13.45 4.34 20.43
C ASN A 53 12.54 4.39 21.68
N LEU A 54 11.57 5.29 21.67
CA LEU A 54 10.24 4.91 22.17
C LEU A 54 9.48 4.48 20.94
N TYR A 55 9.25 3.16 20.85
CA TYR A 55 8.48 2.43 19.83
C TYR A 55 7.69 3.34 18.89
N LYS A 56 7.88 3.17 17.57
CA LYS A 56 6.98 3.70 16.54
C LYS A 56 5.57 3.16 16.83
N ILE A 57 4.87 3.76 17.77
CA ILE A 57 3.43 3.56 17.96
C ILE A 57 2.87 4.03 16.64
N ASN A 58 2.37 3.07 15.86
CA ASN A 58 1.57 3.40 14.71
C ASN A 58 0.50 4.40 15.21
N GLN A 59 0.50 5.62 14.66
CA GLN A 59 -0.31 6.73 15.17
C GLN A 59 -1.80 6.39 15.23
N TRP A 60 -2.23 5.34 14.53
CA TRP A 60 -3.58 4.79 14.53
C TRP A 60 -3.94 4.00 15.80
N PHE A 61 -2.99 3.37 16.52
CA PHE A 61 -3.29 2.55 17.70
C PHE A 61 -3.97 3.29 18.86
N PRO A 62 -3.54 4.51 19.25
CA PRO A 62 -4.28 5.32 20.24
C PRO A 62 -5.73 5.58 19.84
N LEU A 63 -5.99 5.79 18.54
CA LEU A 63 -7.32 6.02 18.02
C LEU A 63 -8.15 4.73 18.08
N ILE A 64 -7.60 3.60 17.65
CA ILE A 64 -8.28 2.29 17.70
C ILE A 64 -8.71 1.95 19.13
N ILE A 65 -7.80 2.09 20.10
CA ILE A 65 -8.10 1.82 21.52
C ILE A 65 -9.18 2.78 22.04
N CYS A 66 -9.10 4.07 21.71
CA CYS A 66 -10.11 5.06 22.08
C CYS A 66 -11.50 4.68 21.51
N LEU A 67 -11.58 4.31 20.23
CA LEU A 67 -12.82 3.87 19.60
C LEU A 67 -13.37 2.58 20.23
N MET A 68 -12.51 1.60 20.54
CA MET A 68 -12.92 0.37 21.22
C MET A 68 -13.49 0.65 22.63
N TYR A 69 -12.86 1.54 23.39
CA TYR A 69 -13.32 1.89 24.73
C TYR A 69 -14.65 2.68 24.70
N GLU A 70 -14.71 3.73 23.88
CA GLU A 70 -15.89 4.61 23.80
C GLU A 70 -17.11 3.90 23.19
N SER A 71 -16.92 2.99 22.23
CA SER A 71 -18.03 2.20 21.65
C SER A 71 -18.73 1.28 22.65
N GLN A 72 -18.05 0.86 23.71
CA GLN A 72 -18.62 0.03 24.78
C GLN A 72 -19.26 0.85 25.91
N SER A 73 -18.97 2.15 25.99
CA SER A 73 -19.46 3.03 27.04
C SER A 73 -20.89 3.50 26.73
N LYS A 74 -21.84 3.17 27.63
CA LYS A 74 -23.25 3.59 27.49
C LYS A 74 -23.44 5.11 27.57
N ASP A 75 -22.55 5.79 28.29
CA ASP A 75 -22.60 7.24 28.53
C ASP A 75 -21.56 8.00 27.68
N SER A 76 -21.06 7.39 26.60
CA SER A 76 -20.10 8.06 25.71
C SER A 76 -20.68 9.33 25.10
N LEU A 77 -19.91 10.41 25.12
CA LEU A 77 -20.24 11.65 24.41
C LEU A 77 -20.37 11.44 22.89
N TRP A 78 -19.70 10.41 22.36
CA TRP A 78 -19.74 10.05 20.94
C TRP A 78 -20.76 8.95 20.62
N LYS A 79 -21.60 8.55 21.57
CA LYS A 79 -22.62 7.50 21.35
C LYS A 79 -23.47 7.72 20.09
N PRO A 80 -23.96 8.95 19.78
CA PRO A 80 -24.71 9.17 18.53
C PRO A 80 -23.88 8.95 17.25
N TYR A 81 -22.56 9.14 17.32
CA TYR A 81 -21.65 8.84 16.21
C TYR A 81 -21.44 7.32 16.08
N PHE A 82 -21.22 6.61 17.19
CA PHE A 82 -21.10 5.15 17.16
C PHE A 82 -22.38 4.45 16.68
N ASP A 83 -23.55 5.02 16.99
CA ASP A 83 -24.87 4.46 16.61
C ASP A 83 -25.15 4.50 15.11
N ILE A 84 -24.44 5.34 14.35
CA ILE A 84 -24.56 5.40 12.89
C ILE A 84 -23.43 4.65 12.17
N LEU A 85 -22.45 4.10 12.90
CA LEU A 85 -21.37 3.34 12.28
C LEU A 85 -21.91 2.00 11.75
N PRO A 86 -21.36 1.52 10.62
CA PRO A 86 -21.69 0.20 10.13
C PRO A 86 -21.19 -0.89 11.10
N THR A 87 -22.02 -1.90 11.32
CA THR A 87 -21.67 -3.10 12.12
C THR A 87 -21.13 -4.24 11.25
N GLU A 88 -21.22 -4.10 9.93
CA GLU A 88 -20.78 -5.07 8.94
C GLU A 88 -19.87 -4.37 7.91
N PHE A 89 -18.78 -5.04 7.54
CA PHE A 89 -17.78 -4.53 6.62
C PHE A 89 -17.58 -5.49 5.45
N ASN A 90 -17.28 -4.93 4.28
CA ASN A 90 -17.02 -5.70 3.07
C ASN A 90 -15.52 -5.76 2.72
N THR A 91 -14.64 -5.34 3.63
CA THR A 91 -13.19 -5.47 3.44
C THR A 91 -12.76 -6.94 3.50
N PRO A 92 -11.75 -7.36 2.72
CA PRO A 92 -11.28 -8.75 2.64
C PRO A 92 -10.96 -9.41 4.00
N MET A 93 -10.59 -8.62 5.01
CA MET A 93 -10.37 -9.10 6.38
C MET A 93 -11.59 -9.85 6.98
N PHE A 94 -12.82 -9.56 6.54
CA PHE A 94 -14.05 -10.21 7.03
C PHE A 94 -14.59 -11.27 6.05
N TRP A 95 -13.82 -11.64 5.04
CA TRP A 95 -14.22 -12.63 4.05
C TRP A 95 -13.89 -14.05 4.53
N ASN A 96 -14.69 -15.02 4.11
CA ASN A 96 -14.39 -16.44 4.36
C ASN A 96 -13.33 -16.97 3.38
N GLU A 97 -12.86 -18.20 3.58
CA GLU A 97 -11.81 -18.80 2.75
C GLU A 97 -12.20 -18.87 1.27
N ASP A 98 -13.41 -19.36 0.95
CA ASP A 98 -13.91 -19.43 -0.43
C ASP A 98 -13.96 -18.05 -1.11
N GLU A 99 -14.36 -17.00 -0.38
CA GLU A 99 -14.39 -15.62 -0.86
C GLU A 99 -12.98 -15.06 -1.09
N LEU A 100 -12.01 -15.43 -0.25
CA LEU A 100 -10.62 -15.04 -0.40
C LEU A 100 -9.94 -15.76 -1.57
N GLU A 101 -10.35 -17.00 -1.88
CA GLU A 101 -9.86 -17.72 -3.07
C GLU A 101 -10.17 -16.97 -4.37
N GLU A 102 -11.21 -16.14 -4.39
CA GLU A 102 -11.53 -15.30 -5.55
C GLU A 102 -10.48 -14.20 -5.80
N LEU A 103 -9.59 -13.94 -4.84
CA LEU A 103 -8.51 -12.96 -4.92
C LEU A 103 -7.13 -13.60 -5.17
N ILE A 104 -7.06 -14.91 -5.42
CA ILE A 104 -5.81 -15.57 -5.79
C ILE A 104 -5.22 -14.92 -7.05
N GLY A 105 -3.94 -14.55 -6.97
CA GLY A 105 -3.20 -13.83 -8.00
C GLY A 105 -3.14 -12.32 -7.78
N THR A 106 -3.90 -11.76 -6.83
CA THR A 106 -3.84 -10.34 -6.44
C THR A 106 -2.84 -10.18 -5.28
N GLU A 107 -1.76 -9.41 -5.46
CA GLU A 107 -0.65 -9.31 -4.48
C GLU A 107 -1.03 -8.50 -3.22
N LYS A 108 -1.83 -7.43 -3.40
CA LYS A 108 -2.06 -6.39 -2.39
C LYS A 108 -3.03 -6.75 -1.25
N ILE A 109 -3.59 -7.96 -1.19
CA ILE A 109 -4.77 -8.27 -0.35
C ILE A 109 -4.45 -9.32 0.74
N GLY A 110 -3.21 -9.37 1.21
CA GLY A 110 -2.80 -10.23 2.33
C GLY A 110 -3.47 -9.84 3.67
N ARG A 111 -3.89 -10.86 4.43
CA ARG A 111 -4.47 -10.73 5.79
C ARG A 111 -3.39 -10.65 6.88
N ASP A 112 -2.23 -11.24 6.61
CA ASP A 112 -1.18 -11.54 7.59
C ASP A 112 -0.59 -10.27 8.22
N ASP A 113 -0.34 -9.22 7.43
CA ASP A 113 0.25 -7.97 7.93
C ASP A 113 -0.62 -7.29 8.99
N THR A 114 -1.95 -7.40 8.88
CA THR A 114 -2.86 -6.73 9.82
C THR A 114 -3.05 -7.54 11.09
N GLU A 115 -3.10 -8.87 11.01
CA GLU A 115 -3.15 -9.74 12.19
C GLU A 115 -1.83 -9.73 12.96
N ASN A 116 -0.69 -9.76 12.26
CA ASN A 116 0.62 -9.57 12.87
C ASN A 116 0.72 -8.21 13.55
N SER A 117 0.25 -7.15 12.88
CA SER A 117 0.24 -5.81 13.49
C SER A 117 -0.64 -5.72 14.75
N PHE A 118 -1.80 -6.40 14.75
CA PHE A 118 -2.69 -6.46 15.91
C PHE A 118 -2.06 -7.22 17.07
N ASN A 119 -1.49 -8.41 16.80
CA ASN A 119 -0.93 -9.29 17.82
C ASN A 119 0.37 -8.75 18.42
N GLU A 120 1.27 -8.24 17.58
CA GLU A 120 2.59 -7.76 17.98
C GLU A 120 2.50 -6.39 18.67
N TYR A 121 1.63 -5.50 18.18
CA TYR A 121 1.63 -4.10 18.63
C TYR A 121 0.34 -3.62 19.27
N LEU A 122 -0.85 -4.15 18.98
CA LEU A 122 -2.08 -3.63 19.59
C LEU A 122 -2.43 -4.34 20.91
N LEU A 123 -2.29 -5.67 20.93
CA LEU A 123 -2.59 -6.52 22.09
C LEU A 123 -1.84 -6.10 23.37
N PRO A 124 -0.52 -5.79 23.34
CA PRO A 124 0.20 -5.28 24.50
C PRO A 124 -0.28 -3.90 24.96
N PHE A 125 -0.77 -3.06 24.03
CA PHE A 125 -1.24 -1.70 24.33
C PHE A 125 -2.67 -1.68 24.87
N ILE A 126 -3.54 -2.65 24.56
CA ILE A 126 -4.85 -2.78 25.22
C ILE A 126 -4.69 -2.94 26.75
N GLN A 127 -3.51 -3.37 27.21
CA GLN A 127 -3.16 -3.46 28.64
C GLN A 127 -2.59 -2.15 29.24
N ALA A 128 -2.52 -1.06 28.47
CA ALA A 128 -2.06 0.26 28.93
C ALA A 128 -2.88 1.42 28.29
N ARG A 129 -2.87 2.61 28.90
CA ARG A 129 -3.74 3.75 28.49
C ARG A 129 -3.00 4.81 27.66
N LEU A 130 -3.70 5.42 26.70
CA LEU A 130 -3.22 6.44 25.75
C LEU A 130 -4.14 7.67 25.70
N PHE A 131 -3.58 8.88 25.50
CA PHE A 131 -4.30 10.16 25.41
C PHE A 131 -3.89 10.95 24.14
N ARG A 132 -4.78 11.85 23.65
CA ARG A 132 -4.60 12.66 22.41
C ARG A 132 -5.12 14.10 22.55
N GLU A 133 -4.63 14.97 21.66
CA GLU A 133 -4.88 16.43 21.57
C GLU A 133 -5.47 16.86 20.19
N LYS A 134 -5.97 18.11 20.10
CA LYS A 134 -6.93 18.61 19.08
C LYS A 134 -6.31 19.25 17.82
N GLY A 135 -7.01 19.06 16.69
CA GLY A 135 -6.99 19.89 15.48
C GLY A 135 -8.32 19.77 14.73
N LEU A 136 -8.74 20.81 14.00
CA LEU A 136 -9.98 20.82 13.21
C LEU A 136 -9.66 20.81 11.70
N SER A 137 -10.40 19.99 10.93
CA SER A 137 -10.29 19.89 9.46
C SER A 137 -11.52 20.49 8.77
N GLN A 138 -11.35 21.07 7.58
CA GLN A 138 -12.43 21.64 6.76
C GLN A 138 -12.59 20.85 5.45
N MET A 139 -13.84 20.63 5.00
CA MET A 139 -14.18 20.06 3.69
C MET A 139 -14.80 21.14 2.79
N ILE A 140 -14.35 21.24 1.54
CA ILE A 140 -14.79 22.24 0.54
C ILE A 140 -15.25 21.51 -0.72
N ALA A 141 -16.38 21.92 -1.31
CA ALA A 141 -16.87 21.36 -2.56
C ALA A 141 -15.99 21.81 -3.75
N THR A 142 -15.55 20.87 -4.58
CA THR A 142 -14.71 21.13 -5.78
C THR A 142 -15.54 21.39 -7.05
N LYS A 143 -16.85 21.10 -7.01
CA LYS A 143 -17.81 21.36 -8.08
C LYS A 143 -19.19 21.73 -7.51
N LYS A 144 -20.08 22.24 -8.37
CA LYS A 144 -21.48 22.50 -8.01
C LYS A 144 -22.20 21.19 -7.68
N ILE A 145 -22.92 21.15 -6.56
CA ILE A 145 -23.74 20.01 -6.11
C ILE A 145 -25.18 20.49 -5.98
N ASN A 146 -26.10 19.92 -6.74
CA ASN A 146 -27.52 20.29 -6.72
C ASN A 146 -28.26 19.63 -5.54
N LYS A 147 -29.42 20.20 -5.18
CA LYS A 147 -30.26 19.67 -4.10
C LYS A 147 -30.69 18.23 -4.43
N GLY A 148 -30.36 17.29 -3.54
CA GLY A 148 -30.68 15.86 -3.70
C GLY A 148 -29.58 15.04 -4.36
N GLU A 149 -28.50 15.66 -4.85
CA GLU A 149 -27.33 14.94 -5.34
C GLU A 149 -26.45 14.42 -4.18
N GLN A 150 -25.83 13.27 -4.40
CA GLN A 150 -24.86 12.71 -3.47
C GLN A 150 -23.58 13.56 -3.46
N ILE A 151 -23.05 13.82 -2.25
CA ILE A 151 -21.75 14.44 -2.06
C ILE A 151 -20.70 13.32 -2.05
N TYR A 152 -19.75 13.38 -2.98
CA TYR A 152 -18.64 12.44 -3.06
C TYR A 152 -17.38 13.08 -2.49
N ASN A 153 -16.69 12.37 -1.61
CA ASN A 153 -15.33 12.71 -1.18
C ASN A 153 -14.31 11.93 -2.01
N THR A 154 -13.12 12.48 -2.19
CA THR A 154 -12.01 11.77 -2.86
C THR A 154 -11.12 11.15 -1.78
N TYR A 155 -10.97 9.82 -1.82
CA TYR A 155 -10.10 9.07 -0.91
C TYR A 155 -8.62 9.04 -1.36
N GLY A 156 -8.31 9.77 -2.43
CA GLY A 156 -7.03 9.77 -3.14
C GLY A 156 -7.12 9.03 -4.48
N ASP A 157 -6.03 9.07 -5.24
CA ASP A 157 -5.87 8.34 -6.50
C ASP A 157 -5.49 6.87 -6.19
N LEU A 158 -6.48 6.08 -5.78
CA LEU A 158 -6.28 4.71 -5.30
C LEU A 158 -6.69 3.68 -6.36
N CYS A 159 -5.87 2.65 -6.53
CA CYS A 159 -6.20 1.48 -7.34
C CYS A 159 -7.31 0.63 -6.68
N SER A 160 -7.99 -0.20 -7.48
CA SER A 160 -9.12 -1.02 -7.02
C SER A 160 -8.76 -2.00 -5.89
N SER A 161 -7.54 -2.57 -5.89
CA SER A 161 -7.09 -3.43 -4.79
C SER A 161 -6.93 -2.65 -3.47
N ASP A 162 -6.46 -1.39 -3.51
CA ASP A 162 -6.40 -0.52 -2.34
C ASP A 162 -7.79 -0.07 -1.88
N LEU A 163 -8.69 0.26 -2.81
CA LEU A 163 -10.09 0.60 -2.49
C LEU A 163 -10.79 -0.56 -1.81
N LEU A 164 -10.62 -1.78 -2.34
CA LEU A 164 -11.22 -2.98 -1.78
C LEU A 164 -10.63 -3.29 -0.41
N ARG A 165 -9.30 -3.28 -0.27
CA ARG A 165 -8.62 -3.57 0.99
C ARG A 165 -9.00 -2.59 2.10
N LYS A 166 -9.02 -1.29 1.80
CA LYS A 166 -9.21 -0.23 2.80
C LYS A 166 -10.67 0.08 3.08
N TYR A 167 -11.53 0.00 2.07
CA TYR A 167 -12.90 0.51 2.15
C TYR A 167 -14.00 -0.50 1.75
N GLY A 168 -13.64 -1.68 1.24
CA GLY A 168 -14.60 -2.75 0.94
C GLY A 168 -15.46 -2.50 -0.30
N PHE A 169 -15.01 -1.63 -1.21
CA PHE A 169 -15.65 -1.38 -2.50
C PHE A 169 -14.61 -1.12 -3.59
N VAL A 170 -15.05 -1.11 -4.83
CA VAL A 170 -14.24 -0.76 -6.00
C VAL A 170 -15.03 0.16 -6.92
N ASP A 171 -14.32 0.99 -7.68
CA ASP A 171 -14.94 1.85 -8.69
C ASP A 171 -15.06 1.13 -10.03
N GLU A 172 -16.10 1.46 -10.80
CA GLU A 172 -16.24 0.95 -12.16
C GLU A 172 -15.34 1.73 -13.10
N ASN A 173 -14.45 1.04 -13.82
CA ASN A 173 -13.47 1.62 -14.76
C ASN A 173 -12.48 2.61 -14.09
N ASN A 174 -11.84 2.18 -13.02
CA ASN A 174 -10.85 3.00 -12.32
C ASN A 174 -9.59 3.22 -13.15
N ILE A 175 -9.31 4.48 -13.52
CA ILE A 175 -8.14 4.85 -14.32
C ILE A 175 -6.82 4.72 -13.54
N HIS A 176 -6.90 4.64 -12.22
CA HIS A 176 -5.76 4.50 -11.31
C HIS A 176 -5.47 3.03 -10.98
N ASP A 177 -6.09 2.08 -11.68
CA ASP A 177 -5.79 0.67 -11.50
C ASP A 177 -4.34 0.35 -11.89
N ILE A 178 -3.77 -0.56 -11.12
CA ILE A 178 -2.42 -1.07 -11.31
C ILE A 178 -2.44 -2.59 -11.14
N VAL A 179 -1.40 -3.25 -11.63
CA VAL A 179 -1.07 -4.63 -11.29
C VAL A 179 0.38 -4.71 -10.86
N GLU A 180 0.61 -5.48 -9.81
CA GLU A 180 1.92 -5.70 -9.21
C GLU A 180 2.54 -7.00 -9.72
N ILE A 181 3.85 -6.93 -10.01
CA ILE A 181 4.68 -8.06 -10.39
C ILE A 181 5.79 -8.18 -9.36
N ASN A 182 5.74 -9.22 -8.56
CA ASN A 182 6.76 -9.50 -7.56
C ASN A 182 8.16 -9.64 -8.19
N GLY A 183 9.18 -9.00 -7.60
CA GLY A 183 10.55 -9.02 -8.11
C GLY A 183 11.17 -10.42 -8.13
N GLN A 184 10.90 -11.23 -7.11
CA GLN A 184 11.32 -12.63 -7.05
C GLN A 184 10.64 -13.46 -8.15
N PHE A 185 9.35 -13.21 -8.42
CA PHE A 185 8.66 -13.82 -9.56
C PHE A 185 9.36 -13.52 -10.89
N VAL A 186 9.84 -12.29 -11.11
CA VAL A 186 10.62 -11.92 -12.30
C VAL A 186 11.89 -12.75 -12.40
N VAL A 187 12.66 -12.81 -11.31
CA VAL A 187 13.94 -13.56 -11.25
C VAL A 187 13.76 -15.05 -11.51
N ASP A 188 12.66 -15.64 -11.04
CA ASP A 188 12.41 -17.08 -11.16
C ASP A 188 11.83 -17.49 -12.50
N ASN A 189 11.13 -16.58 -13.17
CA ASN A 189 10.43 -16.89 -14.42
C ASN A 189 11.17 -16.47 -15.69
N LEU A 190 12.30 -15.78 -15.57
CA LEU A 190 13.20 -15.49 -16.67
C LEU A 190 14.15 -16.68 -16.95
N SER A 191 14.27 -17.05 -18.23
CA SER A 191 15.24 -18.05 -18.67
C SER A 191 16.65 -17.45 -18.73
N VAL A 192 17.46 -17.70 -17.69
CA VAL A 192 18.79 -17.11 -17.50
C VAL A 192 19.88 -18.16 -17.31
N GLU A 193 21.14 -17.76 -17.53
CA GLU A 193 22.30 -18.60 -17.18
C GLU A 193 22.45 -18.73 -15.66
N GLU A 194 22.31 -19.95 -15.13
CA GLU A 194 22.30 -20.20 -13.68
C GLU A 194 23.61 -19.83 -12.98
N THR A 195 24.73 -19.95 -13.70
CA THR A 195 26.08 -19.80 -13.12
C THR A 195 26.39 -18.42 -12.55
N ASN A 196 25.67 -17.36 -12.95
CA ASN A 196 25.84 -16.00 -12.42
C ASN A 196 24.51 -15.35 -12.00
N LYS A 197 23.44 -16.15 -11.84
CA LYS A 197 22.11 -15.65 -11.47
C LYS A 197 22.13 -14.90 -10.13
N LYS A 198 22.76 -15.48 -9.11
CA LYS A 198 22.86 -14.88 -7.76
C LYS A 198 23.58 -13.54 -7.76
N GLU A 199 24.77 -13.48 -8.38
CA GLU A 199 25.54 -12.23 -8.47
C GLU A 199 24.78 -11.11 -9.21
N LYS A 200 23.98 -11.45 -10.23
CA LYS A 200 23.14 -10.48 -10.94
C LYS A 200 22.03 -9.92 -10.04
N VAL A 201 21.38 -10.79 -9.27
CA VAL A 201 20.31 -10.42 -8.34
C VAL A 201 20.85 -9.53 -7.23
N GLU A 202 21.96 -9.91 -6.61
CA GLU A 202 22.64 -9.12 -5.58
C GLU A 202 23.00 -7.72 -6.11
N LEU A 203 23.61 -7.64 -7.29
CA LEU A 203 23.95 -6.35 -7.90
C LEU A 203 22.72 -5.46 -8.18
N LEU A 204 21.60 -6.05 -8.63
CA LEU A 204 20.38 -5.30 -8.90
C LEU A 204 19.70 -4.80 -7.62
N LEU A 205 19.79 -5.55 -6.51
CA LEU A 205 19.29 -5.15 -5.19
C LEU A 205 20.17 -4.04 -4.59
N GLU A 206 21.49 -4.17 -4.68
CA GLU A 206 22.44 -3.16 -4.17
C GLU A 206 22.23 -1.77 -4.81
N GLU A 207 21.79 -1.76 -6.07
CA GLU A 207 21.60 -0.54 -6.85
C GLU A 207 20.14 -0.06 -6.87
N ASP A 208 19.26 -0.66 -6.05
CA ASP A 208 17.85 -0.30 -5.91
C ASP A 208 17.07 -0.39 -7.24
N ILE A 209 17.46 -1.34 -8.10
CA ILE A 209 16.83 -1.61 -9.41
C ILE A 209 15.86 -2.78 -9.32
N LEU A 210 16.24 -3.85 -8.61
CA LEU A 210 15.33 -4.95 -8.32
C LEU A 210 14.54 -4.61 -7.07
N ASP A 211 13.36 -4.03 -7.27
CA ASP A 211 12.40 -3.76 -6.20
C ASP A 211 11.67 -5.04 -5.80
N ASP A 212 11.03 -5.04 -4.62
CA ASP A 212 10.14 -6.11 -4.16
C ASP A 212 8.97 -6.28 -5.14
N VAL A 213 8.52 -5.19 -5.76
CA VAL A 213 7.39 -5.16 -6.69
C VAL A 213 7.63 -4.18 -7.84
N PHE A 214 7.38 -4.63 -9.07
CA PHE A 214 7.22 -3.75 -10.23
C PHE A 214 5.75 -3.44 -10.48
N ILE A 215 5.43 -2.16 -10.73
CA ILE A 215 4.05 -1.68 -10.93
C ILE A 215 3.77 -1.44 -12.41
N LEU A 216 2.73 -2.08 -12.95
CA LEU A 216 2.15 -1.72 -14.25
C LEU A 216 0.85 -0.96 -14.02
N ASP A 217 0.69 0.17 -14.69
CA ASP A 217 -0.53 0.98 -14.64
C ASP A 217 -1.32 0.91 -15.96
N THR A 218 -2.39 1.69 -16.06
CA THR A 218 -3.25 1.78 -17.25
C THR A 218 -2.58 2.44 -18.46
N SER A 219 -1.35 2.94 -18.36
CA SER A 219 -0.63 3.60 -19.46
C SER A 219 0.02 2.63 -20.45
N ASN A 220 0.01 1.33 -20.16
CA ASN A 220 0.65 0.25 -20.93
C ASN A 220 2.19 0.35 -21.00
N ASN A 221 2.81 1.22 -20.20
CA ASN A 221 4.26 1.36 -20.15
C ASN A 221 4.88 0.32 -19.23
N LEU A 222 6.07 -0.16 -19.62
CA LEU A 222 6.90 -1.00 -18.75
C LEU A 222 7.74 -0.11 -17.81
N PRO A 223 7.86 -0.49 -16.52
CA PRO A 223 8.76 0.16 -15.60
C PRO A 223 10.19 0.17 -16.13
N PRO A 224 10.91 1.30 -16.04
CA PRO A 224 12.32 1.37 -16.41
C PRO A 224 13.16 0.28 -15.75
N ASP A 225 12.93 0.03 -14.46
CA ASP A 225 13.72 -0.89 -13.67
C ASP A 225 13.40 -2.36 -13.99
N LEU A 226 12.16 -2.66 -14.38
CA LEU A 226 11.82 -3.97 -14.94
C LEU A 226 12.61 -4.21 -16.25
N ILE A 227 12.69 -3.22 -17.14
CA ILE A 227 13.47 -3.34 -18.39
C ILE A 227 14.95 -3.57 -18.08
N ILE A 228 15.52 -2.82 -17.13
CA ILE A 228 16.93 -2.96 -16.74
C ILE A 228 17.17 -4.34 -16.11
N THR A 229 16.30 -4.77 -15.21
CA THR A 229 16.32 -6.09 -14.56
C THR A 229 16.36 -7.20 -15.61
N VAL A 230 15.40 -7.23 -16.55
CA VAL A 230 15.37 -8.27 -17.59
C VAL A 230 16.64 -8.23 -18.46
N LYS A 231 17.15 -7.04 -18.80
CA LYS A 231 18.41 -6.91 -19.56
C LYS A 231 19.59 -7.52 -18.83
N VAL A 232 19.81 -7.15 -17.56
CA VAL A 232 20.94 -7.62 -16.77
C VAL A 232 20.85 -9.13 -16.56
N MET A 233 19.64 -9.62 -16.26
CA MET A 233 19.37 -11.04 -16.08
C MET A 233 19.71 -11.86 -17.34
N MET A 234 19.43 -11.32 -18.53
CA MET A 234 19.73 -11.96 -19.82
C MET A 234 21.17 -11.78 -20.32
N MET A 235 22.03 -10.98 -19.66
CA MET A 235 23.42 -10.81 -20.09
C MET A 235 24.21 -12.12 -19.98
N ASN A 236 25.02 -12.43 -20.99
CA ASN A 236 26.01 -13.51 -20.87
C ASN A 236 27.15 -13.11 -19.91
N LYS A 237 28.00 -14.07 -19.54
CA LYS A 237 29.14 -13.85 -18.64
C LYS A 237 30.06 -12.68 -19.04
N VAL A 238 30.32 -12.52 -20.33
CA VAL A 238 31.23 -11.47 -20.83
C VAL A 238 30.58 -10.09 -20.66
N GLN A 239 29.33 -9.96 -21.08
CA GLN A 239 28.55 -8.72 -20.93
C GLN A 239 28.40 -8.33 -19.46
N PHE A 240 28.09 -9.29 -18.58
CA PHE A 240 27.95 -9.04 -17.15
C PHE A 240 29.27 -8.63 -16.49
N LYS A 241 30.40 -9.22 -16.92
CA LYS A 241 31.72 -8.80 -16.43
C LYS A 241 32.02 -7.34 -16.78
N VAL A 242 31.71 -6.92 -18.02
CA VAL A 242 31.87 -5.52 -18.46
C VAL A 242 30.98 -4.57 -17.65
N LEU A 243 29.74 -4.98 -17.35
CA LEU A 243 28.84 -4.21 -16.49
C LEU A 243 29.47 -3.95 -15.11
N LYS A 244 29.99 -5.00 -14.46
CA LYS A 244 30.65 -4.88 -13.14
C LYS A 244 31.90 -4.00 -13.18
N GLU A 245 32.72 -4.12 -14.21
CA GLU A 245 33.94 -3.32 -14.35
C GLU A 245 33.66 -1.84 -14.62
N MET A 246 32.60 -1.53 -15.38
CA MET A 246 32.26 -0.15 -15.74
C MET A 246 31.29 0.53 -14.77
N GLY A 247 30.52 -0.22 -13.99
CA GLY A 247 29.48 0.30 -13.09
C GLY A 247 28.36 1.05 -13.83
N LYS A 248 28.12 0.74 -15.12
CA LYS A 248 27.17 1.46 -15.97
C LYS A 248 26.04 0.57 -16.43
N PHE A 249 24.88 0.72 -15.79
CA PHE A 249 23.68 -0.01 -16.14
C PHE A 249 23.16 0.31 -17.55
N PRO A 250 22.53 -0.67 -18.23
CA PRO A 250 21.94 -0.42 -19.53
C PRO A 250 20.78 0.57 -19.41
N LYS A 251 20.57 1.38 -20.45
CA LYS A 251 19.42 2.30 -20.48
C LYS A 251 18.09 1.53 -20.48
N PRO A 252 17.01 2.06 -19.87
CA PRO A 252 15.68 1.45 -19.84
C PRO A 252 14.94 1.62 -21.18
N LYS A 253 15.51 1.08 -22.26
CA LYS A 253 14.93 1.12 -23.61
C LYS A 253 14.66 -0.28 -24.12
N MET A 254 13.47 -0.53 -24.63
CA MET A 254 13.13 -1.79 -25.29
C MET A 254 14.07 -2.10 -26.46
N ILE A 255 14.45 -3.37 -26.56
CA ILE A 255 15.22 -3.97 -27.66
C ILE A 255 14.55 -5.27 -28.10
N PRO A 256 14.71 -5.71 -29.36
CA PRO A 256 14.02 -6.89 -29.90
C PRO A 256 14.18 -8.16 -29.05
N GLU A 257 15.34 -8.34 -28.44
CA GLU A 257 15.70 -9.52 -27.64
C GLU A 257 14.87 -9.65 -26.36
N LEU A 258 14.31 -8.56 -25.83
CA LEU A 258 13.52 -8.57 -24.60
C LEU A 258 12.04 -8.87 -24.83
N LYS A 259 11.56 -8.74 -26.07
CA LYS A 259 10.13 -8.82 -26.40
C LYS A 259 9.52 -10.16 -25.96
N ASN A 260 10.09 -11.27 -26.41
CA ASN A 260 9.57 -12.60 -26.08
C ASN A 260 9.72 -12.95 -24.59
N PRO A 261 10.89 -12.72 -23.93
CA PRO A 261 11.02 -12.93 -22.49
C PRO A 261 9.99 -12.17 -21.65
N LEU A 262 9.73 -10.90 -21.98
CA LEU A 262 8.74 -10.08 -21.27
C LEU A 262 7.31 -10.60 -21.53
N ILE A 263 6.97 -10.95 -22.76
CA ILE A 263 5.66 -11.54 -23.08
C ILE A 263 5.45 -12.83 -22.29
N GLU A 264 6.43 -13.74 -22.27
CA GLU A 264 6.30 -15.01 -21.55
C GLU A 264 6.24 -14.81 -20.04
N LEU A 265 7.00 -13.85 -19.49
CA LEU A 265 6.92 -13.46 -18.08
C LEU A 265 5.51 -12.96 -17.72
N LEU A 266 4.97 -12.03 -18.50
CA LEU A 266 3.64 -11.45 -18.25
C LEU A 266 2.51 -12.47 -18.44
N LYS A 267 2.63 -13.40 -19.39
CA LYS A 267 1.69 -14.52 -19.55
C LYS A 267 1.71 -15.45 -18.35
N LYS A 268 2.89 -15.78 -17.81
CA LYS A 268 2.98 -16.59 -16.59
C LYS A 268 2.33 -15.87 -15.41
N ARG A 269 2.56 -14.56 -15.25
CA ARG A 269 1.91 -13.73 -14.23
C ARG A 269 0.38 -13.76 -14.41
N LEU A 270 -0.09 -13.62 -15.65
CA LEU A 270 -1.52 -13.71 -15.99
C LEU A 270 -2.14 -15.08 -15.66
N PHE A 271 -1.32 -16.15 -15.66
CA PHE A 271 -1.78 -17.51 -15.36
C PHE A 271 -1.90 -17.80 -13.86
N GLU A 272 -1.39 -16.93 -12.99
CA GLU A 272 -1.57 -17.07 -11.52
C GLU A 272 -3.01 -16.78 -11.08
N TYR A 273 -3.78 -16.06 -11.90
CA TYR A 273 -5.20 -15.84 -11.63
C TYR A 273 -6.00 -17.11 -11.91
N ARG A 274 -6.90 -17.45 -10.99
CA ARG A 274 -7.77 -18.63 -11.09
C ARG A 274 -8.69 -18.64 -12.32
N THR A 275 -9.07 -17.48 -12.84
CA THR A 275 -10.04 -17.33 -13.94
C THR A 275 -9.46 -16.52 -15.10
N SER A 276 -9.99 -16.75 -16.31
CA SER A 276 -9.66 -15.94 -17.49
C SER A 276 -10.42 -14.60 -17.51
N ILE A 277 -10.01 -13.67 -18.39
CA ILE A 277 -10.74 -12.41 -18.63
C ILE A 277 -12.18 -12.71 -19.08
N ASN A 278 -12.34 -13.57 -20.09
CA ASN A 278 -13.65 -13.92 -20.65
C ASN A 278 -14.58 -14.53 -19.59
N SER A 279 -14.06 -15.44 -18.77
CA SER A 279 -14.85 -16.07 -17.70
C SER A 279 -15.36 -15.03 -16.70
N ASP A 280 -14.54 -14.06 -16.32
CA ASP A 280 -14.94 -13.01 -15.38
C ASP A 280 -15.95 -12.03 -16.00
N GLU A 281 -15.78 -11.68 -17.27
CA GLU A 281 -16.74 -10.86 -18.00
C GLU A 281 -18.09 -11.55 -18.13
N GLU A 282 -18.12 -12.85 -18.42
CA GLU A 282 -19.34 -13.66 -18.45
C GLU A 282 -20.05 -13.68 -17.09
N ILE A 283 -19.30 -13.85 -15.99
CA ILE A 283 -19.85 -13.82 -14.64
C ILE A 283 -20.46 -12.45 -14.32
N LEU A 284 -19.79 -11.34 -14.68
CA LEU A 284 -20.31 -9.98 -14.47
C LEU A 284 -21.53 -9.68 -15.34
N MET A 285 -21.62 -10.25 -16.55
CA MET A 285 -22.79 -10.11 -17.42
C MET A 285 -24.01 -10.85 -16.86
N ASN A 286 -23.79 -11.96 -16.13
CA ASN A 286 -24.86 -12.72 -15.49
C ASN A 286 -25.33 -12.06 -14.18
N LYS A 287 -26.13 -11.00 -14.30
CA LYS A 287 -26.57 -10.13 -13.20
C LYS A 287 -27.42 -10.79 -12.11
N ASN A 288 -27.87 -12.04 -12.29
CA ASN A 288 -28.96 -12.59 -11.49
C ASN A 288 -28.54 -13.24 -10.16
N ASN A 289 -27.25 -13.33 -9.80
CA ASN A 289 -26.89 -13.95 -8.50
C ASN A 289 -25.48 -13.68 -7.95
N ILE A 290 -24.78 -12.61 -8.36
CA ILE A 290 -23.43 -12.35 -7.84
C ILE A 290 -23.49 -11.58 -6.52
N SER A 291 -22.80 -12.08 -5.50
CA SER A 291 -22.64 -11.36 -4.23
C SER A 291 -21.81 -10.09 -4.46
N LYS A 292 -22.00 -9.07 -3.62
CA LYS A 292 -21.22 -7.82 -3.72
C LYS A 292 -19.71 -8.08 -3.57
N LYS A 293 -19.34 -8.98 -2.65
CA LYS A 293 -17.95 -9.39 -2.43
C LYS A 293 -17.35 -10.04 -3.67
N LEU A 294 -18.08 -10.99 -4.27
CA LEU A 294 -17.67 -11.64 -5.51
C LEU A 294 -17.55 -10.63 -6.66
N LYS A 295 -18.53 -9.71 -6.80
CA LYS A 295 -18.45 -8.64 -7.80
C LYS A 295 -17.18 -7.81 -7.62
N ASN A 296 -16.88 -7.39 -6.40
CA ASN A 296 -15.69 -6.58 -6.10
C ASN A 296 -14.39 -7.36 -6.38
N ALA A 297 -14.32 -8.64 -5.98
CA ALA A 297 -13.17 -9.50 -6.24
C ALA A 297 -12.92 -9.66 -7.75
N ILE A 298 -13.97 -9.94 -8.52
CA ILE A 298 -13.91 -10.05 -9.97
C ILE A 298 -13.43 -8.74 -10.59
N MET A 299 -13.96 -7.60 -10.15
CA MET A 299 -13.56 -6.30 -10.69
C MET A 299 -12.07 -6.01 -10.47
N VAL A 300 -11.51 -6.31 -9.28
CA VAL A 300 -10.07 -6.17 -9.02
C VAL A 300 -9.27 -7.05 -9.97
N ARG A 301 -9.45 -8.37 -9.93
CA ARG A 301 -8.64 -9.29 -10.74
C ARG A 301 -8.83 -9.08 -12.24
N LEU A 302 -10.04 -8.69 -12.68
CA LEU A 302 -10.31 -8.38 -14.08
C LEU A 302 -9.54 -7.14 -14.54
N SER A 303 -9.47 -6.09 -13.72
CA SER A 303 -8.68 -4.89 -14.01
C SER A 303 -7.19 -5.23 -14.14
N GLU A 304 -6.65 -5.99 -13.21
CA GLU A 304 -5.24 -6.41 -13.20
C GLU A 304 -4.90 -7.29 -14.41
N LYS A 305 -5.76 -8.27 -14.73
CA LYS A 305 -5.62 -9.11 -15.94
C LYS A 305 -5.66 -8.28 -17.22
N LYS A 306 -6.55 -7.28 -17.30
CA LYS A 306 -6.64 -6.38 -18.46
C LYS A 306 -5.37 -5.54 -18.64
N ILE A 307 -4.78 -5.04 -17.55
CA ILE A 307 -3.50 -4.31 -17.63
C ILE A 307 -2.40 -5.23 -18.16
N LEU A 308 -2.27 -6.45 -17.61
CA LEU A 308 -1.29 -7.43 -18.10
C LEU A 308 -1.50 -7.74 -19.59
N GLN A 309 -2.74 -8.00 -20.01
CA GLN A 309 -3.08 -8.29 -21.40
C GLN A 309 -2.76 -7.11 -22.33
N ASN A 310 -3.09 -5.88 -21.94
CA ASN A 310 -2.80 -4.70 -22.74
C ASN A 310 -1.30 -4.50 -22.94
N VAL A 311 -0.48 -4.73 -21.90
CA VAL A 311 0.98 -4.65 -22.01
C VAL A 311 1.52 -5.78 -22.90
N ILE A 312 0.96 -6.99 -22.82
CA ILE A 312 1.30 -8.10 -23.74
C ILE A 312 0.99 -7.70 -25.19
N ASP A 313 -0.19 -7.17 -25.46
CA ASP A 313 -0.61 -6.76 -26.80
C ASP A 313 0.26 -5.61 -27.34
N PHE A 314 0.61 -4.65 -26.47
CA PHE A 314 1.59 -3.62 -26.78
C PHE A 314 2.93 -4.23 -27.18
N LEU A 315 3.47 -5.18 -26.40
CA LEU A 315 4.72 -5.86 -26.72
C LEU A 315 4.65 -6.64 -28.03
N VAL A 316 3.53 -7.32 -28.31
CA VAL A 316 3.30 -8.06 -29.57
C VAL A 316 3.33 -7.12 -30.77
N SER A 317 2.73 -5.94 -30.65
CA SER A 317 2.72 -4.91 -31.71
C SER A 317 3.99 -4.05 -31.77
N TRP A 318 4.84 -4.10 -30.73
CA TRP A 318 6.04 -3.27 -30.66
C TRP A 318 7.05 -3.62 -31.75
N GLU A 319 7.52 -2.58 -32.44
CA GLU A 319 8.61 -2.62 -33.42
C GLU A 319 9.74 -1.65 -33.00
N PRO A 320 11.01 -2.01 -33.25
CA PRO A 320 12.10 -1.08 -33.00
C PRO A 320 11.97 0.15 -33.89
N GLU A 321 12.14 1.35 -33.31
CA GLU A 321 12.16 2.60 -34.07
C GLU A 321 13.14 2.49 -35.25
N ASN A 322 12.63 2.54 -36.48
CA ASN A 322 13.46 2.58 -37.67
C ASN A 322 14.35 3.83 -37.61
N VAL A 323 15.68 3.61 -37.54
CA VAL A 323 16.71 4.66 -37.52
C VAL A 323 16.63 5.58 -38.77
N ILE A 324 15.87 5.17 -39.79
CA ILE A 324 15.70 5.88 -41.06
C ILE A 324 14.88 7.18 -40.90
N ASP A 325 13.90 7.25 -39.99
CA ASP A 325 13.02 8.44 -39.89
C ASP A 325 13.63 9.62 -39.12
N LYS A 326 14.64 9.39 -38.27
CA LYS A 326 15.38 10.48 -37.60
C LYS A 326 16.24 11.32 -38.56
N LYS A 327 16.61 10.80 -39.73
CA LYS A 327 17.34 11.58 -40.76
C LYS A 327 16.42 12.47 -41.59
N ARG A 328 15.10 12.20 -41.66
CA ARG A 328 14.13 13.04 -42.38
C ARG A 328 13.62 14.20 -41.53
N SER A 329 13.47 14.04 -40.22
CA SER A 329 13.07 15.14 -39.32
C SER A 329 14.17 16.19 -39.15
N ASN A 330 15.44 15.78 -39.00
CA ASN A 330 16.57 16.71 -38.87
C ASN A 330 16.96 17.44 -40.16
N LYS A 331 16.41 17.06 -41.33
CA LYS A 331 16.61 17.78 -42.59
C LYS A 331 15.56 18.88 -42.84
N ARG A 332 14.47 18.93 -42.09
CA ARG A 332 13.40 19.94 -42.25
C ARG A 332 13.55 21.19 -41.38
N ILE A 333 14.54 21.24 -40.47
CA ILE A 333 14.78 22.39 -39.56
C ILE A 333 15.99 23.23 -40.00
N LYS A 334 16.43 23.12 -41.27
CA LYS A 334 17.43 24.03 -41.86
C LYS A 334 17.02 24.44 -43.27
N VAL A 335 15.94 25.20 -43.38
CA VAL A 335 15.76 26.16 -44.49
C VAL A 335 15.03 27.38 -43.92
N GLU A 336 15.77 28.48 -43.90
CA GLU A 336 15.42 29.91 -43.71
C GLU A 336 14.89 30.38 -42.35
#